data_AF-A0A0P7XZ13-F1
#
_entry.id   AF-A0A0P7XZ13-F1
#
_cell.length_a   1.000
_cell.length_b   1.000
_cell.length_c   1.000
_cell.angle_alpha   90.00
_cell.angle_beta   90.00
_cell.angle_gamma   90.00
#
_symmetry.space_group_name_H-M   'P 1'
#
loop_
_entity.id
_entity.type
_entity.pdbx_description
1 polymer ?
#
loop_
_entity_poly.entity_id
_entity_poly.type
_entity_poly.pdbx_seq_one_letter_code
_entity_poly.pdbx_strand_id
1 'polypeptide(L)'
;MTAAPYCLLLLSLSLAVWSVPIDRNAASHDAQPPQAEKAEESVMDHITLLKQFEHLDPHNQNTFEAKDLELLIATATKDLENYDAERHEEFKRYEMLKEHERRQYLKGLDQEKREKEEQRLRELEEKHRQHPKVNAPGSVAQLQEVWEETDGLDPKEFNPKTFFKLHDTNEDGVLDEQELEALFTKELEKVYDPRNEEDDMMEMEEERLRMREHVMKNVDLNHDRLVSLEEFLKSTEKKEFTSPKEWQTLDETKPVYSETELQQFEAELLEKEAELSRKAASLRQEQELLNERSKALEAQKKEYQQAVMEMSQRQKNQQVVQVVPPAGTNGELQFHPDTKKPEDPNHHVPQVVDADAQNVPPAEPPQNLPLHTL
;
A
#
# COMPACT_ATOMS: atom_id res chain seq x y z
N MET A 1 12.39 9.22 -34.07
CA MET A 1 12.59 10.51 -33.37
C MET A 1 11.19 10.95 -32.95
N THR A 2 10.75 10.92 -31.70
CA THR A 2 11.40 11.22 -30.41
C THR A 2 10.72 10.41 -29.30
N ALA A 3 11.50 9.66 -28.52
CA ALA A 3 11.04 8.99 -27.31
C ALA A 3 11.07 9.98 -26.13
N ALA A 4 10.05 9.95 -25.27
CA ALA A 4 9.99 10.72 -24.03
C ALA A 4 10.30 9.79 -22.84
N PRO A 5 11.31 10.08 -22.00
CA PRO A 5 11.58 9.30 -20.80
C PRO A 5 10.91 9.93 -19.58
N TYR A 6 10.05 9.18 -18.90
CA TYR A 6 9.54 9.53 -17.58
C TYR A 6 10.62 9.21 -16.53
N CYS A 7 11.16 10.25 -15.89
CA CYS A 7 12.08 10.13 -14.75
C CYS A 7 11.29 9.81 -13.48
N LEU A 8 11.57 8.65 -12.88
CA LEU A 8 11.24 8.31 -11.50
C LEU A 8 12.16 9.11 -10.56
N LEU A 9 11.58 9.97 -9.71
CA LEU A 9 12.28 10.60 -8.59
C LEU A 9 11.84 9.91 -7.29
N LEU A 10 12.73 9.08 -6.74
CA LEU A 10 12.61 8.52 -5.40
C LEU A 10 13.11 9.56 -4.39
N LEU A 11 12.24 9.99 -3.48
CA LEU A 11 12.59 10.84 -2.34
C LEU A 11 13.02 9.96 -1.17
N SER A 12 14.30 10.00 -0.84
CA SER A 12 14.88 9.44 0.39
C SER A 12 14.64 10.42 1.56
N LEU A 13 13.82 10.04 2.54
CA LEU A 13 13.79 10.72 3.84
C LEU A 13 14.76 10.03 4.81
N SER A 14 15.82 10.73 5.19
CA SER A 14 16.71 10.34 6.28
C SER A 14 16.09 10.74 7.63
N LEU A 15 15.75 9.74 8.46
CA LEU A 15 15.35 9.94 9.85
C LEU A 15 16.60 10.09 10.73
N ALA A 16 16.84 11.29 11.25
CA ALA A 16 17.86 11.53 12.28
C ALA A 16 17.25 11.31 13.67
N VAL A 17 17.64 10.22 14.33
CA VAL A 17 17.29 9.90 15.73
C VAL A 17 18.10 10.80 16.66
N TRP A 18 17.42 11.60 17.50
CA TRP A 18 18.06 12.32 18.61
C TRP A 18 17.98 11.46 19.88
N SER A 19 19.15 11.11 20.41
CA SER A 19 19.31 10.40 21.68
C SER A 19 19.34 11.39 22.84
N VAL A 20 18.48 11.22 23.85
CA VAL A 20 18.43 12.03 25.08
C VAL A 20 19.14 11.26 26.21
N PRO A 21 20.11 11.84 26.93
CA PRO A 21 20.79 11.17 28.03
C PRO A 21 19.93 11.19 29.31
N ILE A 22 19.80 10.01 29.92
CA ILE A 22 19.11 9.78 31.20
C ILE A 22 20.10 10.04 32.34
N ASP A 23 19.80 11.04 33.19
CA ASP A 23 20.53 11.29 34.43
C ASP A 23 19.84 10.59 35.61
N ARG A 24 20.63 9.93 36.47
CA ARG A 24 20.19 8.98 37.50
C ARG A 24 20.59 9.51 38.88
N ASN A 25 19.59 9.68 39.77
CA ASN A 25 19.62 9.71 41.26
C ASN A 25 19.03 10.98 41.90
N ALA A 26 17.99 10.83 42.73
CA ALA A 26 18.08 10.92 44.21
C ALA A 26 16.69 10.87 44.90
N ALA A 27 16.50 9.84 45.73
CA ALA A 27 15.81 9.74 47.03
C ALA A 27 14.59 10.63 47.41
N SER A 28 13.44 9.94 47.59
CA SER A 28 12.48 9.91 48.71
C SER A 28 11.97 11.19 49.42
N HIS A 29 10.64 11.37 49.42
CA HIS A 29 9.84 11.60 50.64
C HIS A 29 8.34 11.31 50.43
N ASP A 30 7.73 10.74 51.47
CA ASP A 30 6.33 10.33 51.62
C ASP A 30 5.26 11.39 51.28
N ALA A 31 4.20 10.99 50.57
CA ALA A 31 2.86 11.56 50.70
C ALA A 31 1.79 10.57 50.19
N GLN A 32 0.80 10.29 51.05
CA GLN A 32 -0.36 9.40 50.87
C GLN A 32 -1.42 10.03 49.92
N PRO A 33 -2.29 9.25 49.23
CA PRO A 33 -2.99 9.70 48.03
C PRO A 33 -4.32 10.39 48.32
N PRO A 34 -4.77 11.37 47.51
CA PRO A 34 -6.17 11.77 47.45
C PRO A 34 -6.93 10.94 46.41
N GLN A 35 -8.22 10.79 46.69
CA GLN A 35 -9.14 9.83 46.12
C GLN A 35 -9.62 10.15 44.69
N ALA A 36 -9.93 9.05 43.99
CA ALA A 36 -10.86 8.87 42.88
C ALA A 36 -11.57 10.11 42.32
N GLU A 37 -11.19 10.48 41.10
CA GLU A 37 -12.08 11.14 40.16
C GLU A 37 -12.28 10.19 38.96
N LYS A 38 -13.54 9.83 38.71
CA LYS A 38 -13.98 8.98 37.60
C LYS A 38 -13.52 9.59 36.28
N ALA A 39 -12.59 8.94 35.58
CA ALA A 39 -12.43 9.11 34.15
C ALA A 39 -13.48 8.22 33.45
N GLU A 40 -14.45 8.86 32.79
CA GLU A 40 -15.46 8.19 31.98
C GLU A 40 -14.82 7.57 30.72
N GLU A 41 -14.90 6.25 30.65
CA GLU A 41 -14.95 5.35 29.49
C GLU A 41 -14.56 5.89 28.11
N SER A 42 -13.27 5.75 27.78
CA SER A 42 -12.85 5.18 26.50
C SER A 42 -12.14 3.86 26.77
N VAL A 43 -12.87 2.93 27.38
CA VAL A 43 -12.45 1.53 27.43
C VAL A 43 -13.00 0.95 26.15
N MET A 44 -12.23 1.04 25.06
CA MET A 44 -12.35 0.03 24.01
C MET A 44 -12.32 -1.30 24.74
N ASP A 45 -13.44 -2.02 24.75
CA ASP A 45 -13.61 -3.19 25.60
C ASP A 45 -12.40 -4.10 25.37
N HIS A 46 -11.61 -4.34 26.42
CA HIS A 46 -10.34 -5.07 26.33
C HIS A 46 -10.56 -6.44 25.65
N ILE A 47 -11.75 -7.00 25.83
CA ILE A 47 -12.24 -8.22 25.18
C ILE A 47 -12.42 -8.02 23.66
N THR A 48 -12.87 -6.85 23.20
CA THR A 48 -12.99 -6.50 21.78
C THR A 48 -11.62 -6.25 21.13
N LEU A 49 -10.66 -5.69 21.87
CA LEU A 49 -9.25 -5.60 21.45
C LEU A 49 -8.58 -6.98 21.38
N LEU A 50 -8.81 -7.85 22.36
CA LEU A 50 -8.31 -9.23 22.35
C LEU A 50 -8.95 -10.07 21.23
N LYS A 51 -10.23 -9.85 20.92
CA LYS A 51 -10.87 -10.44 19.74
C LYS A 51 -10.23 -10.03 18.41
N GLN A 52 -9.53 -8.89 18.39
CA GLN A 52 -8.75 -8.46 17.22
C GLN A 52 -7.50 -9.33 17.03
N PHE A 53 -7.01 -9.96 18.09
CA PHE A 53 -5.92 -10.93 18.06
C PHE A 53 -6.53 -12.34 18.08
N GLU A 54 -6.83 -12.88 16.91
CA GLU A 54 -7.44 -14.21 16.74
C GLU A 54 -6.62 -15.37 17.36
N HIS A 55 -5.39 -15.08 17.82
CA HIS A 55 -4.42 -16.04 18.36
C HIS A 55 -4.29 -16.06 19.90
N LEU A 56 -5.14 -15.36 20.66
CA LEU A 56 -5.12 -15.37 22.14
C LEU A 56 -6.43 -15.88 22.72
N ASP A 57 -6.40 -16.72 23.77
CA ASP A 57 -7.61 -17.19 24.47
C ASP A 57 -8.26 -16.01 25.23
N PRO A 58 -9.50 -15.61 24.87
CA PRO A 58 -10.19 -14.51 25.54
C PRO A 58 -10.45 -14.76 27.04
N HIS A 59 -10.39 -16.02 27.47
CA HIS A 59 -10.65 -16.44 28.85
C HIS A 59 -9.42 -16.33 29.75
N ASN A 60 -8.20 -16.18 29.20
CA ASN A 60 -6.97 -16.07 29.98
C ASN A 60 -6.15 -14.84 29.57
N GLN A 61 -6.55 -13.69 30.10
CA GLN A 61 -6.04 -12.39 29.65
C GLN A 61 -4.63 -12.04 30.17
N ASN A 62 -4.09 -12.78 31.14
CA ASN A 62 -2.90 -12.37 31.91
C ASN A 62 -1.72 -13.34 31.80
N THR A 63 -1.87 -14.48 31.12
CA THR A 63 -0.80 -15.48 30.98
C THR A 63 -0.87 -16.13 29.61
N PHE A 64 0.27 -16.37 28.98
CA PHE A 64 0.36 -17.17 27.76
C PHE A 64 0.47 -18.64 28.15
N GLU A 65 -0.56 -19.42 27.84
CA GLU A 65 -0.63 -20.85 28.10
C GLU A 65 -0.36 -21.68 26.84
N ALA A 66 -0.19 -23.00 27.00
CA ALA A 66 0.02 -23.91 25.87
C ALA A 66 -1.09 -23.82 24.82
N LYS A 67 -2.32 -23.52 25.25
CA LYS A 67 -3.47 -23.34 24.36
C LYS A 67 -3.37 -22.07 23.51
N ASP A 68 -2.75 -21.00 24.03
CA ASP A 68 -2.48 -19.79 23.26
C ASP A 68 -1.42 -20.04 22.19
N LEU A 69 -0.43 -20.90 22.49
CA LEU A 69 0.56 -21.33 21.51
C LEU A 69 -0.07 -22.16 20.38
N GLU A 70 -0.92 -23.13 20.73
CA GLU A 70 -1.66 -23.92 19.73
C GLU A 70 -2.54 -23.03 18.84
N LEU A 71 -3.21 -22.05 19.44
CA LEU A 71 -4.04 -21.10 18.69
C LEU A 71 -3.20 -20.19 17.80
N LEU A 72 -2.05 -19.71 18.27
CA LEU A 72 -1.11 -18.92 17.47
C LEU A 72 -0.59 -19.68 16.26
N ILE A 73 -0.19 -20.94 16.44
CA ILE A 73 0.27 -21.78 15.33
C ILE A 73 -0.88 -21.98 14.34
N ALA A 74 -2.08 -22.35 14.82
CA ALA A 74 -3.23 -22.56 13.95
C ALA A 74 -3.63 -21.29 13.17
N THR A 75 -3.63 -20.12 13.81
CA THR A 75 -3.92 -18.84 13.15
C THR A 75 -2.83 -18.49 12.14
N ALA A 76 -1.54 -18.63 12.49
CA ALA A 76 -0.45 -18.35 11.57
C ALA A 76 -0.49 -19.27 10.33
N THR A 77 -0.73 -20.57 10.52
CA THR A 77 -0.90 -21.54 9.43
C THR A 77 -2.05 -21.13 8.51
N LYS A 78 -3.20 -20.76 9.08
CA LYS A 78 -4.37 -20.30 8.32
C LYS A 78 -4.10 -18.98 7.58
N ASP A 79 -3.39 -18.04 8.19
CA ASP A 79 -3.03 -16.78 7.54
C ASP A 79 -2.13 -17.01 6.32
N LEU A 80 -1.18 -17.94 6.43
CA LEU A 80 -0.36 -18.34 5.29
C LEU A 80 -1.20 -19.07 4.21
N GLU A 81 -2.22 -19.85 4.58
CA GLU A 81 -3.10 -20.52 3.60
C GLU A 81 -3.95 -19.50 2.86
N ASN A 82 -4.44 -18.47 3.56
CA ASN A 82 -5.14 -17.35 2.95
C ASN A 82 -4.21 -16.57 2.01
N TYR A 83 -2.96 -16.36 2.40
CA TYR A 83 -1.97 -15.70 1.54
C TYR A 83 -1.75 -16.47 0.23
N ASP A 84 -1.61 -17.79 0.30
CA ASP A 84 -1.49 -18.63 -0.90
C ASP A 84 -2.75 -18.53 -1.77
N ALA A 85 -3.94 -18.63 -1.16
CA ALA A 85 -5.21 -18.49 -1.88
C ALA A 85 -5.40 -17.11 -2.53
N GLU A 86 -4.99 -16.04 -1.86
CA GLU A 86 -5.00 -14.68 -2.43
C GLU A 86 -4.05 -14.59 -3.63
N ARG A 87 -2.85 -15.18 -3.53
CA ARG A 87 -1.88 -15.20 -4.62
C ARG A 87 -2.41 -15.94 -5.85
N HIS A 88 -3.11 -17.07 -5.67
CA HIS A 88 -3.80 -17.78 -6.74
C HIS A 88 -4.85 -16.91 -7.46
N GLU A 89 -5.64 -16.15 -6.69
CA GLU A 89 -6.64 -15.24 -7.26
C GLU A 89 -5.99 -14.04 -7.97
N GLU A 90 -4.88 -13.52 -7.45
CA GLU A 90 -4.08 -12.49 -8.12
C GLU A 90 -3.49 -13.00 -9.44
N PHE A 91 -2.93 -14.20 -9.46
CA PHE A 91 -2.43 -14.83 -10.69
C PHE A 91 -3.55 -15.05 -11.71
N LYS A 92 -4.72 -15.50 -11.27
CA LYS A 92 -5.90 -15.63 -12.14
C LYS A 92 -6.30 -14.29 -12.74
N ARG A 93 -6.32 -13.21 -11.95
CA ARG A 93 -6.58 -11.84 -12.44
C ARG A 93 -5.50 -11.36 -13.41
N TYR A 94 -4.24 -11.69 -13.16
CA TYR A 94 -3.13 -11.38 -14.04
C TYR A 94 -3.30 -12.04 -15.41
N GLU A 95 -3.60 -13.34 -15.45
CA GLU A 95 -3.84 -14.07 -16.70
C GLU A 95 -5.07 -13.53 -17.46
N MET A 96 -6.16 -13.18 -16.74
CA MET A 96 -7.31 -12.52 -17.35
C MET A 96 -6.98 -11.14 -17.93
N LEU A 97 -6.16 -10.35 -17.24
CA LEU A 97 -5.72 -9.03 -17.72
C LEU A 97 -4.85 -9.15 -18.96
N LYS A 98 -3.89 -10.09 -18.97
CA LYS A 98 -3.03 -10.39 -20.11
C LYS A 98 -3.83 -10.76 -21.35
N GLU A 99 -4.83 -11.63 -21.20
CA GLU A 99 -5.74 -11.99 -22.30
C GLU A 99 -6.64 -10.83 -22.73
N HIS A 100 -7.15 -10.02 -21.80
CA HIS A 100 -7.92 -8.82 -22.13
C HIS A 100 -7.09 -7.84 -22.99
N GLU A 101 -5.86 -7.52 -22.56
CA GLU A 101 -4.95 -6.63 -23.28
C GLU A 101 -4.64 -7.18 -24.68
N ARG A 102 -4.39 -8.49 -24.79
CA ARG A 102 -4.21 -9.18 -26.07
C ARG A 102 -5.44 -8.99 -26.97
N ARG A 103 -6.66 -9.20 -26.46
CA ARG A 103 -7.91 -9.01 -27.22
C ARG A 103 -8.08 -7.57 -27.68
N GLN A 104 -7.84 -6.58 -26.81
CA GLN A 104 -7.92 -5.16 -27.17
C GLN A 104 -6.87 -4.79 -28.23
N TYR A 105 -5.64 -5.27 -28.07
CA TYR A 105 -4.57 -5.04 -29.03
C TYR A 105 -4.92 -5.59 -30.42
N LEU A 106 -5.35 -6.86 -30.51
CA LEU A 106 -5.75 -7.48 -31.77
C LEU A 106 -6.96 -6.80 -32.42
N LYS A 107 -7.89 -6.27 -31.63
CA LYS A 107 -9.06 -5.51 -32.10
C LYS A 107 -8.68 -4.19 -32.77
N GLY A 108 -7.59 -3.55 -32.32
CA GLY A 108 -7.08 -2.30 -32.88
C GLY A 108 -6.30 -2.46 -34.19
N LEU A 109 -5.95 -3.69 -34.58
CA LEU A 109 -5.12 -3.97 -35.76
C LEU A 109 -5.94 -4.25 -37.03
N ASP A 110 -5.33 -3.93 -38.18
CA ASP A 110 -5.79 -4.33 -39.52
C ASP A 110 -5.74 -5.86 -39.68
N GLN A 111 -6.55 -6.41 -40.59
CA GLN A 111 -6.65 -7.87 -40.79
C GLN A 111 -5.30 -8.57 -41.02
N GLU A 112 -4.48 -8.08 -41.95
CA GLU A 112 -3.17 -8.68 -42.26
C GLU A 112 -2.22 -8.64 -41.06
N LYS A 113 -2.25 -7.54 -40.29
CA LYS A 113 -1.40 -7.39 -39.09
C LYS A 113 -1.88 -8.30 -37.97
N ARG A 114 -3.19 -8.43 -37.79
CA ARG A 114 -3.80 -9.30 -36.79
C ARG A 114 -3.40 -10.76 -37.03
N GLU A 115 -3.49 -11.24 -38.27
CA GLU A 115 -3.10 -12.61 -38.61
C GLU A 115 -1.61 -12.89 -38.35
N LYS A 116 -0.73 -11.93 -38.69
CA LYS A 116 0.71 -12.03 -38.41
C LYS A 116 1.00 -12.05 -36.91
N GLU A 117 0.34 -11.20 -36.13
CA GLU A 117 0.54 -11.16 -34.69
C GLU A 117 0.02 -12.43 -34.02
N GLU A 118 -1.16 -12.90 -34.39
CA GLU A 118 -1.69 -14.18 -33.90
C GLU A 118 -0.77 -15.35 -34.23
N GLN A 119 -0.14 -15.34 -35.41
CA GLN A 119 0.86 -16.34 -35.76
C GLN A 119 2.10 -16.23 -34.87
N ARG A 120 2.64 -15.02 -34.68
CA ARG A 120 3.78 -14.80 -33.77
C ARG A 120 3.47 -15.29 -32.35
N LEU A 121 2.30 -14.97 -31.81
CA LEU A 121 1.90 -15.41 -30.46
C LEU A 121 1.81 -16.94 -30.37
N ARG A 122 1.27 -17.60 -31.39
CA ARG A 122 1.26 -19.08 -31.46
C ARG A 122 2.68 -19.66 -31.51
N GLU A 123 3.58 -19.03 -32.26
CA GLU A 123 4.98 -19.46 -32.36
C GLU A 123 5.71 -19.29 -31.00
N LEU A 124 5.42 -18.23 -30.25
CA LEU A 124 5.95 -18.02 -28.90
C LEU A 124 5.40 -19.08 -27.91
N GLU A 125 4.10 -19.34 -27.93
CA GLU A 125 3.48 -20.37 -27.09
C GLU A 125 4.01 -21.78 -27.39
N GLU A 126 4.25 -22.08 -28.67
CA GLU A 126 4.87 -23.35 -29.08
C GLU A 126 6.35 -23.43 -28.68
N LYS A 127 7.07 -22.30 -28.74
CA LYS A 127 8.47 -22.24 -28.30
C LYS A 127 8.58 -22.48 -26.79
N HIS A 128 7.70 -21.88 -25.98
CA HIS A 128 7.66 -22.08 -24.54
C HIS A 128 7.37 -23.55 -24.17
N ARG A 129 6.40 -24.18 -24.87
CA ARG A 129 6.08 -25.61 -24.73
C ARG A 129 7.26 -26.55 -25.00
N GLN A 130 8.28 -26.09 -25.70
CA GLN A 130 9.46 -26.89 -26.04
C GLN A 130 10.54 -26.73 -24.97
N HIS A 131 10.30 -27.32 -23.81
CA HIS A 131 11.27 -27.37 -22.71
C HIS A 131 11.74 -28.81 -22.43
N PRO A 132 12.91 -28.98 -21.77
CA PRO A 132 13.30 -30.26 -21.18
C PRO A 132 12.25 -30.76 -20.18
N LYS A 133 12.22 -32.06 -19.96
CA LYS A 133 11.28 -32.66 -19.01
C LYS A 133 11.50 -32.15 -17.59
N VAL A 134 10.39 -31.86 -16.93
CA VAL A 134 10.35 -31.39 -15.54
C VAL A 134 9.98 -32.57 -14.65
N ASN A 135 10.81 -32.84 -13.65
CA ASN A 135 10.53 -33.89 -12.68
C ASN A 135 9.40 -33.46 -11.74
N ALA A 136 8.60 -34.41 -11.26
CA ALA A 136 7.62 -34.10 -10.21
C ALA A 136 8.31 -33.60 -8.93
N PRO A 137 7.78 -32.56 -8.28
CA PRO A 137 8.35 -32.01 -7.06
C PRO A 137 8.26 -33.05 -5.93
N GLY A 138 9.34 -33.20 -5.19
CA GLY A 138 9.52 -34.23 -4.17
C GLY A 138 9.84 -35.63 -4.71
N SER A 139 10.06 -35.83 -6.01
CA SER A 139 10.45 -37.14 -6.57
C SER A 139 11.94 -37.46 -6.40
N VAL A 140 12.32 -38.75 -6.41
CA VAL A 140 13.73 -39.17 -6.36
C VAL A 140 14.56 -38.47 -7.44
N ALA A 141 14.03 -38.38 -8.66
CA ALA A 141 14.74 -37.82 -9.80
C ALA A 141 15.08 -36.35 -9.57
N GLN A 142 14.10 -35.56 -9.09
CA GLN A 142 14.29 -34.16 -8.74
C GLN A 142 15.34 -33.98 -7.64
N LEU A 143 15.23 -34.74 -6.54
CA LEU A 143 16.17 -34.60 -5.42
C LEU A 143 17.59 -35.04 -5.78
N GLN A 144 17.74 -36.07 -6.62
CA GLN A 144 19.05 -36.49 -7.14
C GLN A 144 19.66 -35.46 -8.07
N GLU A 145 18.84 -34.80 -8.88
CA GLU A 145 19.30 -33.72 -9.75
C GLU A 145 19.80 -32.52 -8.94
N VAL A 146 19.06 -32.09 -7.92
CA VAL A 146 19.52 -31.04 -7.00
C VAL A 146 20.83 -31.45 -6.31
N TRP A 147 20.93 -32.70 -5.85
CA TRP A 147 22.14 -33.25 -5.24
C TRP A 147 23.37 -33.24 -6.18
N GLU A 148 23.17 -33.52 -7.47
CA GLU A 148 24.26 -33.50 -8.46
C GLU A 148 24.60 -32.07 -8.90
N GLU A 149 23.60 -31.29 -9.30
CA GLU A 149 23.80 -30.01 -9.98
C GLU A 149 23.97 -28.83 -9.03
N THR A 150 23.22 -28.80 -7.92
CA THR A 150 23.28 -27.71 -6.94
C THR A 150 24.34 -28.00 -5.88
N ASP A 151 24.35 -29.22 -5.34
CA ASP A 151 25.28 -29.57 -4.24
C ASP A 151 26.64 -30.06 -4.75
N GLY A 152 26.74 -30.46 -6.02
CA GLY A 152 27.99 -30.95 -6.61
C GLY A 152 28.45 -32.30 -6.07
N LEU A 153 27.53 -33.12 -5.58
CA LEU A 153 27.80 -34.42 -4.96
C LEU A 153 27.57 -35.59 -5.93
N ASP A 154 28.20 -36.74 -5.67
CA ASP A 154 28.07 -37.91 -6.56
C ASP A 154 26.63 -38.47 -6.51
N PRO A 155 25.94 -38.60 -7.66
CA PRO A 155 24.58 -39.17 -7.72
C PRO A 155 24.47 -40.57 -7.11
N LYS A 156 25.54 -41.37 -7.13
CA LYS A 156 25.55 -42.74 -6.59
C LYS A 156 25.56 -42.78 -5.06
N GLU A 157 25.95 -41.67 -4.43
CA GLU A 157 26.00 -41.54 -2.97
C GLU A 157 24.76 -40.83 -2.41
N PHE A 158 23.72 -40.64 -3.23
CA PHE A 158 22.49 -39.99 -2.80
C PHE A 158 21.94 -40.64 -1.52
N ASN A 159 21.78 -39.80 -0.49
CA ASN A 159 21.24 -40.20 0.80
C ASN A 159 20.19 -39.19 1.24
N PRO A 160 18.92 -39.58 1.40
CA PRO A 160 17.84 -38.64 1.70
C PRO A 160 18.05 -37.92 3.05
N LYS A 161 18.65 -38.59 4.03
CA LYS A 161 18.93 -37.97 5.34
C LYS A 161 20.03 -36.91 5.25
N THR A 162 21.06 -37.14 4.43
CA THR A 162 22.10 -36.14 4.19
C THR A 162 21.55 -34.99 3.36
N PHE A 163 20.75 -35.30 2.34
CA PHE A 163 20.07 -34.31 1.50
C PHE A 163 19.23 -33.34 2.36
N PHE A 164 18.38 -33.88 3.25
CA PHE A 164 17.57 -33.08 4.16
C PHE A 164 18.41 -32.10 4.97
N LYS A 165 19.48 -32.59 5.61
CA LYS A 165 20.36 -31.77 6.44
C LYS A 165 21.15 -30.71 5.68
N LEU A 166 21.36 -30.91 4.38
CA LEU A 166 22.08 -29.97 3.54
C LEU A 166 21.19 -28.79 3.15
N HIS A 167 19.88 -29.01 3.09
CA HIS A 167 18.89 -28.01 2.68
C HIS A 167 18.12 -27.38 3.85
N ASP A 168 18.20 -27.98 5.04
CA ASP A 168 17.94 -27.33 6.32
C ASP A 168 19.04 -26.28 6.55
N THR A 169 18.79 -25.09 6.01
CA THR A 169 19.77 -24.00 5.87
C THR A 169 20.00 -23.29 7.20
N ASN A 170 18.98 -23.32 8.07
CA ASN A 170 19.02 -22.68 9.39
C ASN A 170 19.35 -23.66 10.54
N GLU A 171 19.48 -24.95 10.25
CA GLU A 171 19.76 -26.06 11.18
C GLU A 171 18.71 -26.25 12.30
N ASP A 172 17.44 -25.92 12.04
CA ASP A 172 16.36 -26.08 13.02
C ASP A 172 15.70 -27.47 13.00
N GLY A 173 16.10 -28.33 12.04
CA GLY A 173 15.67 -29.71 11.94
C GLY A 173 14.34 -29.93 11.22
N VAL A 174 13.75 -28.88 10.64
CA VAL A 174 12.59 -28.93 9.75
C VAL A 174 12.95 -28.28 8.41
N LEU A 175 12.17 -28.54 7.37
CA LEU A 175 12.24 -27.78 6.12
C LEU A 175 11.01 -26.89 6.03
N ASP A 176 11.23 -25.58 5.96
CA ASP A 176 10.16 -24.62 5.74
C ASP A 176 9.82 -24.44 4.25
N GLU A 177 8.86 -23.56 3.98
CA GLU A 177 8.37 -23.29 2.64
C GLU A 177 9.44 -22.74 1.70
N GLN A 178 10.32 -21.88 2.22
CA GLN A 178 11.35 -21.22 1.43
C GLN A 178 12.47 -22.20 1.10
N GLU A 179 12.82 -23.07 2.04
CA GLU A 179 13.79 -24.14 1.83
C GLU A 179 13.28 -25.17 0.81
N LEU A 180 12.00 -25.54 0.87
CA LEU A 180 11.38 -26.40 -0.14
C LEU A 180 11.32 -25.72 -1.51
N GLU A 181 10.92 -24.45 -1.56
CA GLU A 181 10.84 -23.68 -2.80
C GLU A 181 12.20 -23.55 -3.50
N ALA A 182 13.29 -23.43 -2.73
CA ALA A 182 14.64 -23.40 -3.27
C ALA A 182 14.98 -24.67 -4.09
N LEU A 183 14.48 -25.84 -3.67
CA LEU A 183 14.69 -27.12 -4.36
C LEU A 183 14.06 -27.15 -5.76
N PHE A 184 13.04 -26.34 -6.01
CA PHE A 184 12.32 -26.31 -7.29
C PHE A 184 13.01 -25.45 -8.34
N THR A 185 13.95 -24.58 -7.92
CA THR A 185 14.61 -23.62 -8.82
C THR A 185 15.22 -24.29 -10.05
N LYS A 186 15.92 -25.42 -9.87
CA LYS A 186 16.54 -26.17 -10.98
C LYS A 186 15.53 -26.73 -11.97
N GLU A 187 14.40 -27.22 -11.48
CA GLU A 187 13.33 -27.72 -12.33
C GLU A 187 12.64 -26.60 -13.11
N LEU A 188 12.39 -25.45 -12.47
CA LEU A 188 11.75 -24.29 -13.10
C LEU A 188 12.66 -23.62 -14.14
N GLU A 189 13.97 -23.58 -13.91
CA GLU A 189 14.98 -23.05 -14.86
C GLU A 189 15.01 -23.81 -16.20
N LYS A 190 14.46 -25.03 -16.26
CA LYS A 190 14.31 -25.77 -17.53
C LYS A 190 13.23 -25.18 -18.43
N VAL A 191 12.21 -24.58 -17.82
CA VAL A 191 10.99 -24.11 -18.51
C VAL A 191 11.01 -22.59 -18.71
N TYR A 192 11.53 -21.85 -17.73
CA TYR A 192 11.45 -20.40 -17.70
C TYR A 192 12.86 -19.77 -17.66
N ASP A 193 13.20 -18.97 -18.67
CA ASP A 193 14.39 -18.10 -18.67
C ASP A 193 13.96 -16.62 -18.74
N PRO A 194 14.35 -15.77 -17.75
CA PRO A 194 14.06 -14.34 -17.76
C PRO A 194 14.55 -13.57 -19.00
N ARG A 195 15.43 -14.17 -19.81
CA ARG A 195 15.99 -13.58 -21.04
C ARG A 195 15.12 -13.83 -22.27
N ASN A 196 14.20 -14.78 -22.19
CA ASN A 196 13.27 -15.14 -23.26
C ASN A 196 11.99 -14.30 -23.14
N GLU A 197 11.40 -13.89 -24.27
CA GLU A 197 10.18 -13.07 -24.26
C GLU A 197 8.91 -13.91 -24.10
N GLU A 198 9.00 -15.20 -24.43
CA GLU A 198 7.91 -16.16 -24.28
C GLU A 198 7.74 -16.68 -22.86
N ASP A 199 8.76 -16.52 -22.00
CA ASP A 199 8.79 -17.07 -20.66
C ASP A 199 8.30 -16.01 -19.66
N ASP A 200 7.17 -16.28 -19.01
CA ASP A 200 6.57 -15.38 -18.04
C ASP A 200 7.04 -15.69 -16.61
N MET A 201 7.73 -14.73 -15.98
CA MET A 201 8.25 -14.91 -14.61
C MET A 201 7.14 -14.99 -13.56
N MET A 202 5.97 -14.41 -13.82
CA MET A 202 4.82 -14.56 -12.92
C MET A 202 4.25 -15.98 -13.00
N GLU A 203 4.22 -16.58 -14.20
CA GLU A 203 3.85 -18.00 -14.37
C GLU A 203 4.86 -18.91 -13.68
N MET A 204 6.17 -18.61 -13.76
CA MET A 204 7.20 -19.36 -13.03
C MET A 204 6.98 -19.34 -11.51
N GLU A 205 6.66 -18.18 -10.94
CA GLU A 205 6.40 -18.05 -9.50
C GLU A 205 5.14 -18.80 -9.05
N GLU A 206 4.09 -18.77 -9.86
CA GLU A 206 2.88 -19.54 -9.63
C GLU A 206 3.18 -21.05 -9.72
N GLU A 207 3.99 -21.47 -10.68
CA GLU A 207 4.41 -22.87 -10.80
C GLU A 207 5.17 -23.34 -9.56
N ARG A 208 6.05 -22.48 -9.02
CA ARG A 208 6.77 -22.74 -7.78
C ARG A 208 5.82 -22.99 -6.61
N LEU A 209 4.76 -22.18 -6.48
CA LEU A 209 3.72 -22.39 -5.46
C LEU A 209 3.00 -23.71 -5.65
N ARG A 210 2.59 -24.04 -6.87
CA ARG A 210 1.94 -25.33 -7.17
C ARG A 210 2.83 -26.52 -6.79
N MET A 211 4.13 -26.40 -7.04
CA MET A 211 5.11 -27.40 -6.62
C MET A 211 5.20 -27.50 -5.09
N ARG A 212 5.27 -26.37 -4.37
CA ARG A 212 5.25 -26.36 -2.89
C ARG A 212 3.99 -27.00 -2.33
N GLU A 213 2.82 -26.56 -2.79
CA GLU A 213 1.53 -27.11 -2.33
C GLU A 213 1.43 -28.61 -2.58
N HIS A 214 1.93 -29.08 -3.73
CA HIS A 214 1.99 -30.49 -4.04
C HIS A 214 2.85 -31.26 -3.03
N VAL A 215 4.03 -30.73 -2.69
CA VAL A 215 4.92 -31.37 -1.72
C VAL A 215 4.31 -31.34 -0.32
N MET A 216 3.87 -30.18 0.16
CA MET A 216 3.24 -30.04 1.48
C MET A 216 2.07 -31.01 1.64
N LYS A 217 1.15 -31.05 0.68
CA LYS A 217 0.00 -31.96 0.72
C LYS A 217 0.36 -33.45 0.81
N ASN A 218 1.51 -33.85 0.29
CA ASN A 218 1.92 -35.25 0.21
C ASN A 218 2.91 -35.67 1.31
N VAL A 219 3.66 -34.72 1.86
CA VAL A 219 4.78 -34.94 2.78
C VAL A 219 4.45 -34.49 4.20
N ASP A 220 3.93 -33.27 4.37
CA ASP A 220 3.51 -32.73 5.67
C ASP A 220 2.24 -33.48 6.15
N LEU A 221 2.39 -34.28 7.21
CA LEU A 221 1.33 -35.16 7.72
C LEU A 221 0.54 -34.54 8.85
N ASN A 222 1.15 -33.63 9.62
CA ASN A 222 0.51 -32.95 10.74
C ASN A 222 -0.08 -31.59 10.35
N HIS A 223 0.14 -31.12 9.12
CA HIS A 223 -0.37 -29.88 8.55
C HIS A 223 0.10 -28.64 9.32
N ASP A 224 1.35 -28.65 9.80
CA ASP A 224 1.96 -27.48 10.46
C ASP A 224 2.76 -26.59 9.48
N ARG A 225 2.76 -26.92 8.17
CA ARG A 225 3.50 -26.25 7.10
C ARG A 225 5.01 -26.31 7.25
N LEU A 226 5.49 -27.28 8.01
CA LEU A 226 6.90 -27.61 8.16
C LEU A 226 7.08 -29.08 7.82
N VAL A 227 8.21 -29.43 7.20
CA VAL A 227 8.51 -30.83 6.89
C VAL A 227 9.59 -31.32 7.82
N SER A 228 9.23 -32.16 8.78
CA SER A 228 10.21 -32.80 9.65
C SER A 228 11.02 -33.87 8.90
N LEU A 229 12.22 -34.17 9.42
CA LEU A 229 13.04 -35.27 8.88
C LEU A 229 12.28 -36.61 8.84
N GLU A 230 11.43 -36.88 9.82
CA GLU A 230 10.65 -38.12 9.87
C GLU A 230 9.61 -38.19 8.76
N GLU A 231 8.89 -37.09 8.51
CA GLU A 231 7.91 -36.98 7.43
C GLU A 231 8.57 -37.09 6.06
N PHE A 232 9.69 -36.39 5.88
CA PHE A 232 10.49 -36.48 4.68
C PHE A 232 10.95 -37.92 4.42
N LEU A 233 11.54 -38.60 5.40
CA LEU A 233 11.97 -39.99 5.22
C LEU A 233 10.80 -40.93 4.92
N LYS A 234 9.66 -40.76 5.61
CA LYS A 234 8.44 -41.53 5.31
C LYS A 234 7.92 -41.28 3.90
N SER A 235 8.01 -40.06 3.38
CA SER A 235 7.60 -39.77 2.01
C SER A 235 8.51 -40.47 0.99
N THR A 236 9.80 -40.63 1.30
CA THR A 236 10.72 -41.38 0.43
C THR A 236 10.41 -42.88 0.29
N GLU A 237 9.68 -43.45 1.26
CA GLU A 237 9.25 -44.85 1.22
C GLU A 237 7.97 -45.07 0.39
N LYS A 238 7.25 -43.98 0.06
CA LYS A 238 6.00 -44.04 -0.72
C LYS A 238 6.29 -44.37 -2.19
N LYS A 239 5.34 -45.01 -2.87
CA LYS A 239 5.52 -45.39 -4.28
C LYS A 239 5.57 -44.16 -5.19
N GLU A 240 4.84 -43.13 -4.82
CA GLU A 240 4.76 -41.83 -5.46
C GLU A 240 6.15 -41.18 -5.59
N PHE A 241 7.03 -41.39 -4.62
CA PHE A 241 8.41 -40.91 -4.62
C PHE A 241 9.25 -41.47 -5.78
N THR A 242 9.02 -42.74 -6.11
CA THR A 242 9.70 -43.46 -7.21
C THR A 242 8.93 -43.43 -8.52
N SER A 243 7.77 -42.77 -8.54
CA SER A 243 6.94 -42.71 -9.73
C SER A 243 7.62 -41.86 -10.80
N PRO A 244 7.78 -42.35 -12.04
CA PRO A 244 8.35 -41.57 -13.14
C PRO A 244 7.34 -40.56 -13.72
N LYS A 245 6.39 -40.08 -12.89
CA LYS A 245 5.37 -39.14 -13.35
C LYS A 245 6.02 -37.78 -13.52
N GLU A 246 5.96 -37.25 -14.74
CA GLU A 246 6.44 -35.92 -15.09
C GLU A 246 5.51 -34.85 -14.50
N TRP A 247 6.08 -33.69 -14.17
CA TRP A 247 5.29 -32.54 -13.74
C TRP A 247 4.60 -31.90 -14.94
N GLN A 248 3.31 -31.61 -14.79
CA GLN A 248 2.53 -30.90 -15.81
C GLN A 248 2.56 -29.40 -15.48
N THR A 249 3.23 -28.67 -16.35
CA THR A 249 3.38 -27.21 -16.25
C THR A 249 2.03 -26.49 -16.43
N LEU A 250 2.01 -25.22 -16.05
CA LEU A 250 0.83 -24.37 -16.08
C LEU A 250 0.23 -24.25 -17.48
N ASP A 251 1.07 -24.13 -18.50
CA ASP A 251 0.67 -24.07 -19.92
C ASP A 251 -0.07 -25.32 -20.38
N GLU A 252 0.34 -26.52 -19.94
CA GLU A 252 -0.34 -27.78 -20.21
C GLU A 252 -1.68 -27.92 -19.46
N THR A 253 -1.80 -27.24 -18.31
CA THR A 253 -2.97 -27.33 -17.42
C THR A 253 -3.97 -26.18 -17.57
N LYS A 254 -3.76 -25.25 -18.52
CA LYS A 254 -4.73 -24.18 -18.88
C LYS A 254 -6.09 -24.79 -19.27
N PRO A 255 -7.23 -24.20 -18.86
CA PRO A 255 -7.38 -22.80 -18.48
C PRO A 255 -7.48 -22.54 -16.96
N VAL A 256 -6.81 -21.47 -16.50
CA VAL A 256 -6.82 -20.97 -15.11
C VAL A 256 -8.13 -20.25 -14.76
N TYR A 257 -8.84 -19.75 -15.78
CA TYR A 257 -10.11 -19.04 -15.67
C TYR A 257 -11.08 -19.46 -16.79
N SER A 258 -12.38 -19.24 -16.59
CA SER A 258 -13.42 -19.45 -17.58
C SER A 258 -13.69 -18.20 -18.41
N GLU A 259 -14.23 -18.37 -19.62
CA GLU A 259 -14.64 -17.24 -20.47
C GLU A 259 -15.69 -16.34 -19.78
N THR A 260 -16.55 -16.92 -18.93
CA THR A 260 -17.52 -16.15 -18.13
C THR A 260 -16.82 -15.26 -17.11
N GLU A 261 -15.80 -15.77 -16.41
CA GLU A 261 -15.01 -14.99 -15.46
C GLU A 261 -14.25 -13.87 -16.17
N LEU A 262 -13.66 -14.15 -17.35
CA LEU A 262 -13.01 -13.13 -18.15
C LEU A 262 -13.99 -12.01 -18.53
N GLN A 263 -15.19 -12.33 -19.01
CA GLN A 263 -16.20 -11.31 -19.35
C GLN A 263 -16.63 -10.46 -18.15
N GLN A 264 -16.77 -11.08 -16.98
CA GLN A 264 -17.06 -10.35 -15.74
C GLN A 264 -15.90 -9.41 -15.37
N PHE A 265 -14.67 -9.89 -15.48
CA PHE A 265 -13.47 -9.10 -15.23
C PHE A 265 -13.35 -7.92 -16.21
N GLU A 266 -13.60 -8.13 -17.50
CA GLU A 266 -13.60 -7.05 -18.50
C GLU A 266 -14.68 -5.99 -18.20
N ALA A 267 -15.86 -6.41 -17.72
CA ALA A 267 -16.91 -5.49 -17.30
C ALA A 267 -16.48 -4.68 -16.06
N GLU A 268 -15.84 -5.32 -15.08
CA GLU A 268 -15.30 -4.67 -13.89
C GLU A 268 -14.19 -3.65 -14.26
N LEU A 269 -13.32 -3.99 -15.21
CA LEU A 269 -12.28 -3.06 -15.70
C LEU A 269 -12.90 -1.81 -16.33
N LEU A 270 -13.94 -1.96 -17.15
CA LEU A 270 -14.64 -0.82 -17.77
C LEU A 270 -15.32 0.06 -16.73
N GLU A 271 -15.92 -0.53 -15.69
CA GLU A 271 -16.52 0.21 -14.59
C GLU A 271 -15.46 1.01 -13.81
N LYS A 272 -14.34 0.36 -13.46
CA LYS A 272 -13.21 1.00 -12.76
C LYS A 272 -12.59 2.12 -13.60
N GLU A 273 -12.41 1.93 -14.90
CA GLU A 273 -11.89 2.97 -15.80
C GLU A 273 -12.83 4.19 -15.80
N ALA A 274 -14.15 3.97 -15.87
CA ALA A 274 -15.13 5.04 -15.83
C ALA A 274 -15.12 5.77 -14.47
N GLU A 275 -14.98 5.06 -13.35
CA GLU A 275 -14.84 5.65 -12.02
C GLU A 275 -13.58 6.51 -11.91
N LEU A 276 -12.42 5.96 -12.30
CA LEU A 276 -11.14 6.67 -12.28
C LEU A 276 -11.16 7.91 -13.18
N SER A 277 -11.81 7.83 -14.35
CA SER A 277 -12.00 8.96 -15.25
C SER A 277 -12.80 10.09 -14.61
N ARG A 278 -13.91 9.77 -13.91
CA ARG A 278 -14.69 10.75 -13.14
C ARG A 278 -13.88 11.36 -12.01
N LYS A 279 -13.13 10.55 -11.26
CA LYS A 279 -12.26 11.01 -10.17
C LYS A 279 -11.16 11.93 -10.69
N ALA A 280 -10.52 11.57 -11.80
CA ALA A 280 -9.50 12.39 -12.45
C ALA A 280 -10.07 13.73 -12.94
N ALA A 281 -11.28 13.75 -13.49
CA ALA A 281 -11.96 14.99 -13.88
C ALA A 281 -12.24 15.89 -12.66
N SER A 282 -12.72 15.31 -11.56
CA SER A 282 -12.95 16.03 -10.29
C SER A 282 -11.67 16.65 -9.73
N LEU A 283 -10.58 15.86 -9.67
CA LEU A 283 -9.28 16.34 -9.19
C LEU A 283 -8.71 17.46 -10.07
N ARG A 284 -8.90 17.40 -11.39
CA ARG A 284 -8.50 18.48 -12.29
C ARG A 284 -9.26 19.77 -12.00
N GLN A 285 -10.57 19.68 -11.78
CA GLN A 285 -11.39 20.85 -11.41
C GLN A 285 -10.94 21.45 -10.07
N GLU A 286 -10.67 20.61 -9.06
CA GLU A 286 -10.15 21.06 -7.77
C GLU A 286 -8.78 21.76 -7.93
N GLN A 287 -7.89 21.20 -8.73
CA GLN A 287 -6.58 21.79 -9.01
C GLN A 287 -6.71 23.16 -9.68
N GLU A 288 -7.63 23.33 -10.62
CA GLU A 288 -7.92 24.61 -11.27
C GLU A 288 -8.42 25.65 -10.26
N LEU A 289 -9.38 25.28 -9.40
CA LEU A 289 -9.91 26.15 -8.35
C LEU A 289 -8.83 26.58 -7.34
N LEU A 290 -7.98 25.66 -6.92
CA LEU A 290 -6.86 25.97 -6.03
C LEU A 290 -5.85 26.92 -6.68
N ASN A 291 -5.58 26.75 -7.98
CA ASN A 291 -4.70 27.63 -8.74
C ASN A 291 -5.29 29.05 -8.84
N GLU A 292 -6.59 29.18 -9.13
CA GLU A 292 -7.28 30.46 -9.14
C GLU A 292 -7.24 31.14 -7.77
N ARG A 293 -7.51 30.39 -6.69
CA ARG A 293 -7.40 30.90 -5.31
C ARG A 293 -5.98 31.34 -4.97
N SER A 294 -4.97 30.60 -5.42
CA SER A 294 -3.56 30.95 -5.24
C SER A 294 -3.21 32.28 -5.92
N LYS A 295 -3.64 32.46 -7.18
CA LYS A 295 -3.46 33.72 -7.92
C LYS A 295 -4.15 34.89 -7.24
N ALA A 296 -5.38 34.70 -6.74
CA ALA A 296 -6.12 35.73 -6.02
C ALA A 296 -5.39 36.13 -4.72
N LEU A 297 -4.87 35.15 -3.97
CA LEU A 297 -4.11 35.42 -2.75
C LEU A 297 -2.78 36.16 -3.04
N GLU A 298 -2.09 35.80 -4.13
CA GLU A 298 -0.88 36.51 -4.55
C GLU A 298 -1.17 37.96 -4.96
N ALA A 299 -2.27 38.19 -5.68
CA ALA A 299 -2.73 39.54 -6.03
C ALA A 299 -3.04 40.36 -4.77
N GLN A 300 -3.81 39.80 -3.84
CA GLN A 300 -4.12 40.44 -2.55
C GLN A 300 -2.85 40.78 -1.75
N LYS A 301 -1.86 39.88 -1.74
CA LYS A 301 -0.56 40.12 -1.09
C LYS A 301 0.19 41.29 -1.73
N LYS A 302 0.20 41.39 -3.05
CA LYS A 302 0.83 42.50 -3.79
C LYS A 302 0.14 43.83 -3.48
N GLU A 303 -1.19 43.86 -3.50
CA GLU A 303 -1.97 45.04 -3.15
C GLU A 303 -1.69 45.51 -1.72
N TYR A 304 -1.66 44.58 -0.76
CA TYR A 304 -1.32 44.89 0.63
C TYR A 304 0.10 45.47 0.76
N GLN A 305 1.10 44.87 0.11
CA GLN A 305 2.47 45.38 0.10
C GLN A 305 2.56 46.79 -0.48
N GLN A 306 1.83 47.06 -1.56
CA GLN A 306 1.78 48.38 -2.19
C GLN A 306 1.13 49.43 -1.28
N ALA A 307 0.01 49.10 -0.63
CA ALA A 307 -0.65 49.98 0.34
C ALA A 307 0.23 50.30 1.56
N VAL A 308 0.94 49.32 2.10
CA VAL A 308 1.90 49.52 3.19
C VAL A 308 3.03 50.46 2.77
N MET A 309 3.56 50.29 1.55
CA MET A 309 4.60 51.16 1.00
C MET A 309 4.12 52.61 0.84
N GLU A 310 2.90 52.81 0.31
CA GLU A 310 2.32 54.15 0.14
C GLU A 310 2.06 54.82 1.49
N MET A 311 1.52 54.09 2.47
CA MET A 311 1.32 54.61 3.83
C MET A 311 2.64 55.03 4.48
N SER A 312 3.71 54.24 4.31
CA SER A 312 5.05 54.58 4.79
C SER A 312 5.61 55.86 4.13
N GLN A 313 5.41 56.05 2.83
CA GLN A 313 5.81 57.28 2.13
C GLN A 313 5.02 58.50 2.63
N ARG A 314 3.71 58.37 2.85
CA ARG A 314 2.88 59.45 3.39
C ARG A 314 3.32 59.85 4.80
N GLN A 315 3.69 58.90 5.66
CA GLN A 315 4.23 59.20 7.00
C GLN A 315 5.57 59.93 6.92
N LYS A 316 6.49 59.52 6.04
CA LYS A 316 7.74 60.25 5.81
C LYS A 316 7.50 61.69 5.37
N ASN A 317 6.53 61.92 4.47
CA ASN A 317 6.20 63.28 4.03
C ASN A 317 5.51 64.13 5.11
N GLN A 318 4.74 63.53 6.03
CA GLN A 318 4.15 64.25 7.17
C GLN A 318 5.18 64.60 8.26
N GLN A 319 6.23 63.80 8.46
CA GLN A 319 7.34 64.14 9.37
C GLN A 319 8.18 65.35 8.92
N VAL A 320 8.13 65.73 7.63
CA VAL A 320 8.83 66.93 7.13
C VAL A 320 8.07 68.23 7.45
N VAL A 321 6.78 68.16 7.84
CA VAL A 321 5.96 69.36 8.13
C VAL A 321 5.91 69.70 9.64
N GLN A 322 6.35 68.81 10.54
CA GLN A 322 6.44 69.07 11.99
C GLN A 322 7.88 69.32 12.47
N VAL A 323 8.61 70.26 11.87
CA VAL A 323 9.79 70.88 12.51
C VAL A 323 9.86 72.37 12.13
N VAL A 324 9.00 73.22 12.70
CA VAL A 324 9.32 74.59 13.18
C VAL A 324 8.16 75.07 14.08
N PRO A 325 8.38 75.33 15.38
CA PRO A 325 7.46 76.14 16.20
C PRO A 325 7.85 77.63 16.15
N PRO A 326 6.91 78.55 16.40
CA PRO A 326 7.30 79.78 17.09
C PRO A 326 6.43 80.04 18.33
N ALA A 327 7.12 80.45 19.39
CA ALA A 327 6.60 80.82 20.69
C ALA A 327 6.37 82.34 20.81
N GLY A 328 5.42 82.71 21.68
CA GLY A 328 5.17 84.05 22.25
C GLY A 328 4.15 84.88 21.45
N THR A 329 3.11 85.52 22.02
CA THR A 329 3.02 86.16 23.34
C THR A 329 1.55 86.35 23.79
N ASN A 330 1.32 86.18 25.11
CA ASN A 330 0.14 86.56 25.90
C ASN A 330 -1.09 85.65 25.81
N GLY A 331 -1.30 84.90 26.90
CA GLY A 331 -2.38 83.96 27.07
C GLY A 331 -3.69 84.60 27.50
N GLU A 332 -4.78 84.11 26.91
CA GLU A 332 -6.01 83.79 27.61
C GLU A 332 -6.72 82.68 26.83
N LEU A 333 -7.03 81.59 27.53
CA LEU A 333 -7.72 80.41 27.02
C LEU A 333 -9.22 80.69 26.95
N GLN A 334 -9.83 80.61 25.76
CA GLN A 334 -11.26 80.35 25.61
C GLN A 334 -11.48 79.25 24.57
N PHE A 335 -11.75 78.04 25.07
CA PHE A 335 -12.37 76.98 24.29
C PHE A 335 -13.89 77.18 24.33
N HIS A 336 -14.50 77.46 23.19
CA HIS A 336 -15.92 77.16 22.97
C HIS A 336 -16.00 76.01 21.96
N PRO A 337 -16.56 74.84 22.31
CA PRO A 337 -17.00 73.88 21.32
C PRO A 337 -18.36 74.38 20.79
N ASP A 338 -18.38 74.85 19.53
CA ASP A 338 -19.64 75.13 18.84
C ASP A 338 -20.32 73.79 18.51
N THR A 339 -21.10 73.29 19.46
CA THR A 339 -22.23 72.42 19.19
C THR A 339 -23.31 73.23 18.48
N LYS A 340 -23.58 72.94 17.21
CA LYS A 340 -24.81 73.39 16.55
C LYS A 340 -25.56 72.22 15.92
N LYS A 341 -26.42 71.65 16.77
CA LYS A 341 -27.74 71.12 16.41
C LYS A 341 -28.66 72.31 16.10
N PRO A 342 -29.50 72.23 15.06
CA PRO A 342 -30.92 72.55 15.23
C PRO A 342 -31.77 71.45 14.56
N GLU A 343 -32.60 70.74 15.31
CA GLU A 343 -34.00 71.09 15.60
C GLU A 343 -34.91 71.05 14.36
N ASP A 344 -35.60 69.91 14.24
CA ASP A 344 -36.86 69.68 13.53
C ASP A 344 -38.01 70.26 14.40
N PRO A 345 -39.10 70.78 13.82
CA PRO A 345 -40.28 69.90 13.65
C PRO A 345 -41.12 70.23 12.39
N ASN A 346 -41.58 69.22 11.63
CA ASN A 346 -42.99 68.79 11.69
C ASN A 346 -43.31 67.55 10.81
N HIS A 347 -44.27 66.78 11.30
CA HIS A 347 -44.81 65.50 10.79
C HIS A 347 -45.32 65.50 9.33
N HIS A 348 -45.01 64.42 8.58
CA HIS A 348 -46.02 63.57 7.91
C HIS A 348 -45.44 62.20 7.52
N VAL A 349 -46.23 61.14 7.72
CA VAL A 349 -46.00 59.71 7.43
C VAL A 349 -47.13 59.30 6.44
N PRO A 350 -47.08 58.24 5.59
CA PRO A 350 -46.08 57.18 5.37
C PRO A 350 -45.73 56.90 3.88
N GLN A 351 -44.76 55.99 3.67
CA GLN A 351 -44.92 54.67 3.00
C GLN A 351 -43.85 54.30 1.92
N VAL A 352 -43.22 53.14 2.17
CA VAL A 352 -42.54 52.16 1.28
C VAL A 352 -41.30 52.61 0.47
N VAL A 353 -40.09 52.13 0.81
CA VAL A 353 -39.36 50.96 0.25
C VAL A 353 -37.87 50.92 0.71
N ASP A 354 -37.40 49.71 0.97
CA ASP A 354 -36.02 49.17 0.83
C ASP A 354 -34.82 49.61 1.71
N ALA A 355 -33.99 48.57 1.97
CA ALA A 355 -32.60 48.54 2.41
C ALA A 355 -32.30 48.61 3.92
N ASP A 356 -32.45 47.47 4.60
CA ASP A 356 -31.77 47.21 5.87
C ASP A 356 -30.38 46.61 5.60
N ALA A 357 -29.35 47.46 5.71
CA ALA A 357 -27.95 47.07 5.73
C ALA A 357 -27.40 47.44 7.11
N GLN A 358 -27.54 46.54 8.08
CA GLN A 358 -26.83 46.61 9.35
C GLN A 358 -25.44 46.00 9.21
N ASN A 359 -24.49 46.89 9.46
CA ASN A 359 -23.06 46.73 9.46
C ASN A 359 -22.63 46.14 10.81
N VAL A 360 -22.23 44.87 10.84
CA VAL A 360 -21.53 44.22 11.96
C VAL A 360 -20.45 43.30 11.37
N PRO A 361 -19.17 43.41 11.77
CA PRO A 361 -18.15 42.47 11.35
C PRO A 361 -18.14 41.24 12.25
N PRO A 362 -17.83 40.05 11.72
CA PRO A 362 -17.16 39.05 12.54
C PRO A 362 -15.89 38.50 11.88
N ALA A 363 -15.02 38.09 12.79
CA ALA A 363 -13.69 37.56 12.58
C ALA A 363 -13.69 36.10 12.11
N GLU A 364 -12.49 35.68 11.68
CA GLU A 364 -11.97 34.32 11.49
C GLU A 364 -12.34 33.52 10.22
N PRO A 365 -11.34 32.84 9.59
CA PRO A 365 -11.57 31.94 8.47
C PRO A 365 -11.97 30.53 8.95
N PRO A 366 -12.82 29.79 8.21
CA PRO A 366 -13.19 28.43 8.59
C PRO A 366 -12.01 27.46 8.40
N GLN A 367 -11.72 26.70 9.45
CA GLN A 367 -10.94 25.46 9.40
C GLN A 367 -11.77 24.40 8.68
N ASN A 368 -11.24 23.83 7.60
CA ASN A 368 -11.78 22.61 7.00
C ASN A 368 -10.81 21.46 7.28
N LEU A 369 -11.23 20.54 8.15
CA LEU A 369 -10.69 19.19 8.30
C LEU A 369 -11.36 18.26 7.27
N PRO A 370 -10.65 17.30 6.69
CA PRO A 370 -11.26 16.30 5.81
C PRO A 370 -12.05 15.26 6.63
N LEU A 371 -13.28 14.99 6.20
CA LEU A 371 -14.08 13.85 6.65
C LEU A 371 -13.47 12.56 6.06
N HIS A 372 -13.08 11.65 6.94
CA HIS A 372 -12.91 10.24 6.59
C HIS A 372 -14.29 9.63 6.39
N THR A 373 -14.52 9.04 5.22
CA THR A 373 -15.64 8.13 4.99
C THR A 373 -15.07 6.73 4.84
N LEU A 374 -15.58 5.83 5.68
CA LEU A 374 -15.44 4.37 5.62
C LEU A 374 -16.05 3.81 4.34
#